data_AF-A0A7S0TXV0-F1
#
_entry.id   AF-A0A7S0TXV0-F1
#
_cell.length_a   1.000
_cell.length_b   1.000
_cell.length_c   1.000
_cell.angle_alpha   90.00
_cell.angle_beta   90.00
_cell.angle_gamma   90.00
#
_symmetry.space_group_name_H-M   'P 1'
#
loop_
_entity.id
_entity.type
_entity.pdbx_description
1 polymer ?
#
loop_
_entity_poly.entity_id
_entity_poly.type
_entity_poly.pdbx_seq_one_letter_code
_entity_poly.pdbx_strand_id
1 'polypeptide(L)'
;EETSGVASGEYALELQLEKIEKAWKSLNFTLNSYRDSRDVFVLAGLDEVFAQLEDNQSGLQTMLASRFVLGIRDKVEAWDRKLALLSETLDEWLAVQRAWMYLESIF
;
A
#
# COMPACT_ATOMS: atom_id res chain seq x y z
N GLU A 1 21.86 8.12 -29.49
CA GLU A 1 20.39 8.02 -29.38
C GLU A 1 19.93 7.04 -28.31
N GLU A 2 20.56 5.87 -28.15
CA GLU A 2 20.17 4.87 -27.13
C GLU A 2 20.16 5.41 -25.69
N THR A 3 21.14 6.26 -25.31
CA THR A 3 21.19 6.90 -23.99
C THR A 3 20.00 7.81 -23.69
N SER A 4 19.43 8.45 -24.72
CA SER A 4 18.25 9.31 -24.55
C SER A 4 16.97 8.50 -24.35
N GLY A 5 16.85 7.36 -25.04
CA GLY A 5 15.71 6.45 -24.91
C GLY A 5 15.65 5.77 -23.54
N VAL A 6 16.80 5.32 -23.03
CA VAL A 6 16.91 4.74 -21.68
C VAL A 6 16.60 5.77 -20.60
N ALA A 7 17.15 6.98 -20.70
CA ALA A 7 16.88 8.06 -19.73
C ALA A 7 15.39 8.46 -19.71
N SER A 8 14.74 8.53 -20.88
CA SER A 8 13.31 8.86 -20.95
C SER A 8 12.43 7.75 -20.36
N GLY A 9 12.81 6.48 -20.56
CA GLY A 9 12.13 5.32 -19.99
C GLY A 9 12.27 5.24 -18.47
N GLU A 10 13.48 5.47 -17.95
CA GLU A 10 13.73 5.48 -16.50
C GLU A 10 12.97 6.61 -15.81
N TYR A 11 13.00 7.82 -16.38
CA TYR A 11 12.25 8.97 -15.84
C TYR A 11 10.74 8.72 -15.79
N ALA A 12 10.18 8.02 -16.78
CA ALA A 12 8.78 7.65 -16.77
C ALA A 12 8.45 6.71 -15.59
N LEU A 13 9.32 5.74 -15.28
CA LEU A 13 9.15 4.86 -14.13
C LEU A 13 9.33 5.62 -12.81
N GLU A 14 10.27 6.57 -12.73
CA GLU A 14 10.44 7.42 -11.54
C GLU A 14 9.19 8.23 -11.24
N LEU A 15 8.56 8.83 -12.27
CA LEU A 15 7.32 9.57 -12.10
C LEU A 15 6.17 8.67 -11.63
N GLN A 16 6.11 7.42 -12.11
CA GLN A 16 5.10 6.48 -11.64
C GLN A 16 5.36 6.09 -10.18
N LEU A 17 6.61 5.77 -9.82
CA LEU A 17 6.99 5.46 -8.44
C LEU A 17 6.69 6.63 -7.50
N GLU A 18 7.00 7.87 -7.89
CA GLU A 18 6.74 9.06 -7.09
C GLU A 18 5.24 9.26 -6.80
N LYS A 19 4.37 8.92 -7.76
CA LYS A 19 2.91 8.93 -7.53
C LYS A 19 2.50 7.93 -6.46
N ILE A 20 3.04 6.71 -6.52
CA ILE A 20 2.82 5.69 -5.49
C ILE A 20 3.28 6.25 -4.14
N GLU A 21 4.50 6.78 -4.05
CA GLU A 21 5.02 7.32 -2.79
C GLU A 21 4.12 8.40 -2.18
N LYS A 22 3.67 9.34 -3.02
CA LYS A 22 2.82 10.46 -2.59
C LYS A 22 1.48 9.96 -2.09
N ALA A 23 0.85 9.03 -2.82
CA ALA A 23 -0.44 8.47 -2.46
C ALA A 23 -0.40 7.80 -1.07
N TRP A 24 0.66 7.01 -0.79
CA TRP A 24 0.83 6.34 0.51
C TRP A 24 1.25 7.28 1.64
N LYS A 25 1.98 8.38 1.35
CA LYS A 25 2.31 9.41 2.35
C LYS A 25 1.09 10.21 2.79
N SER A 26 0.10 10.39 1.92
CA SER A 26 -1.14 11.12 2.22
C SER A 26 -2.30 10.23 2.68
N LEU A 27 -2.12 8.90 2.67
CA LEU A 27 -3.16 7.96 3.04
C LEU A 27 -3.49 8.11 4.53
N ASN A 28 -4.78 8.29 4.84
CA ASN A 28 -5.27 8.28 6.21
C ASN A 28 -6.28 7.14 6.35
N PHE A 29 -6.11 6.33 7.40
CA PHE A 29 -7.09 5.31 7.73
C PHE A 29 -8.31 5.94 8.38
N THR A 30 -9.49 5.45 8.01
CA THR A 30 -10.74 5.83 8.66
C THR A 30 -10.93 4.98 9.91
N LEU A 31 -11.08 5.65 11.05
CA LEU A 31 -11.36 5.03 12.34
C LEU A 31 -12.77 5.40 12.77
N ASN A 32 -13.55 4.39 13.14
CA ASN A 32 -14.90 4.57 13.68
C ASN A 32 -14.96 4.17 15.15
N SER A 33 -15.75 4.89 15.94
CA SER A 33 -16.05 4.49 17.32
C SER A 33 -16.75 3.13 17.33
N TYR A 34 -16.28 2.22 18.17
CA TYR A 34 -16.94 0.93 18.36
C TYR A 34 -18.11 1.07 19.35
N ARG A 35 -19.34 1.07 18.82
CA ARG A 35 -20.58 1.31 19.60
C ARG A 35 -20.50 2.63 20.39
N ASP A 36 -21.07 2.65 21.60
CA ASP A 36 -21.03 3.78 22.54
C ASP A 36 -19.75 3.81 23.40
N SER A 37 -18.71 3.04 23.03
CA SER A 37 -17.45 3.00 23.77
C SER A 37 -16.70 4.32 23.58
N ARG A 38 -16.35 4.98 24.68
CA ARG A 38 -15.76 6.33 24.63
C ARG A 38 -14.33 6.36 24.05
N ASP A 39 -13.59 5.26 24.19
CA ASP A 39 -12.15 5.20 23.93
C ASP A 39 -11.73 3.99 23.07
N VAL A 40 -12.65 3.40 22.30
CA VAL A 40 -12.36 2.25 21.43
C VAL A 40 -12.71 2.55 19.98
N PHE A 41 -11.72 2.39 19.10
CA PHE A 41 -11.84 2.66 17.67
C PHE A 41 -11.49 1.43 16.84
N VAL A 42 -12.19 1.24 15.75
CA VAL A 42 -11.98 0.17 14.78
C VAL A 42 -11.69 0.73 13.39
N LEU A 43 -10.83 0.06 12.63
CA LEU A 43 -10.60 0.39 11.23
C LEU A 43 -11.88 0.13 10.43
N ALA A 44 -12.22 1.08 9.56
CA ALA A 44 -13.36 1.03 8.67
C ALA A 44 -12.99 1.59 7.29
N GLY A 45 -13.82 1.31 6.28
CA GLY A 45 -13.67 1.86 4.93
C GLY A 45 -12.35 1.45 4.24
N LEU A 46 -11.89 0.22 4.48
CA LEU A 46 -10.62 -0.26 3.93
C LEU A 46 -10.70 -0.73 2.47
N ASP A 47 -11.91 -0.85 1.89
CA ASP A 47 -12.09 -1.38 0.53
C ASP A 47 -11.28 -0.58 -0.51
N GLU A 48 -11.33 0.75 -0.44
CA GLU A 48 -10.53 1.61 -1.33
C GLU A 48 -9.02 1.49 -1.06
N VAL A 49 -8.63 1.29 0.20
CA VAL A 49 -7.23 1.11 0.58
C VAL A 49 -6.67 -0.20 0.00
N PHE A 50 -7.42 -1.30 0.10
CA PHE A 50 -7.02 -2.59 -0.47
C PHE A 50 -6.98 -2.54 -1.99
N ALA A 51 -7.98 -1.93 -2.64
CA ALA A 51 -7.98 -1.75 -4.09
C ALA A 51 -6.75 -0.95 -4.56
N GLN A 52 -6.42 0.13 -3.86
CA GLN A 52 -5.21 0.92 -4.14
C GLN A 52 -3.93 0.14 -3.85
N LEU A 53 -3.91 -0.73 -2.83
CA LEU A 53 -2.77 -1.58 -2.50
C LEU A 53 -2.47 -2.58 -3.62
N GLU A 54 -3.49 -3.29 -4.08
CA GLU A 54 -3.37 -4.28 -5.15
C GLU A 54 -2.91 -3.65 -6.47
N ASP A 55 -3.52 -2.52 -6.86
CA ASP A 55 -3.13 -1.80 -8.08
C ASP A 55 -1.67 -1.31 -8.02
N ASN A 56 -1.26 -0.73 -6.88
CA ASN A 56 0.12 -0.26 -6.72
C ASN A 56 1.13 -1.40 -6.66
N GLN A 57 0.80 -2.54 -6.04
CA GLN A 57 1.66 -3.74 -6.05
C GLN A 57 1.84 -4.28 -7.48
N SER A 58 0.75 -4.39 -8.25
CA SER A 58 0.80 -4.76 -9.67
C SER A 58 1.64 -3.78 -10.50
N GLY A 59 1.48 -2.47 -10.23
CA GLY A 59 2.28 -1.41 -10.83
C GLY A 59 3.77 -1.57 -10.55
N LEU A 60 4.15 -1.83 -9.29
CA LEU A 60 5.55 -2.05 -8.90
C LEU A 60 6.15 -3.29 -9.56
N GLN A 61 5.40 -4.40 -9.63
CA GLN A 61 5.85 -5.61 -10.35
C GLN A 61 6.07 -5.33 -11.84
N THR A 62 5.19 -4.52 -12.45
CA THR A 62 5.35 -4.08 -13.85
C THR A 62 6.61 -3.22 -14.03
N MET A 63 6.92 -2.33 -13.08
CA MET A 63 8.16 -1.55 -13.09
C MET A 63 9.38 -2.45 -12.97
N LEU A 64 9.37 -3.45 -12.07
CA LEU A 64 10.47 -4.42 -11.90
C LEU A 64 10.72 -5.25 -13.15
N ALA A 65 9.68 -5.56 -13.92
CA ALA A 65 9.79 -6.27 -15.20
C ALA A 65 10.31 -5.37 -16.34
N SER A 66 10.35 -4.06 -16.16
CA SER A 66 10.79 -3.11 -17.20
C SER A 66 12.29 -3.12 -17.38
N ARG A 67 12.75 -3.07 -18.64
CA ARG A 67 14.18 -2.94 -18.99
C ARG A 67 14.82 -1.64 -18.50
N PHE A 68 14.01 -0.62 -18.19
CA PHE A 68 14.48 0.71 -17.76
C PHE A 68 14.57 0.86 -16.24
N VAL A 69 14.32 -0.21 -15.48
CA VAL A 69 14.27 -0.14 -14.00
C VAL A 69 15.65 -0.06 -13.34
N LEU A 70 16.74 -0.32 -14.08
CA LEU A 70 18.06 -0.55 -13.50
C LEU A 70 18.54 0.55 -12.53
N GLY A 71 18.36 1.83 -12.85
CA GLY A 71 18.78 2.94 -11.99
C GLY A 71 17.93 3.13 -10.73
N ILE A 72 16.72 2.57 -10.71
CA ILE A 72 15.73 2.80 -9.64
C ILE A 72 15.28 1.51 -8.95
N ARG A 73 15.83 0.37 -9.36
CA ARG A 73 15.41 -0.98 -8.94
C ARG A 73 15.33 -1.12 -7.43
N ASP A 74 16.37 -0.69 -6.72
CA ASP A 74 16.42 -0.78 -5.26
C ASP A 74 15.26 -0.02 -4.59
N LYS A 75 14.86 1.13 -5.15
CA LYS A 75 13.72 1.91 -4.66
C LYS A 75 12.40 1.18 -4.93
N VAL A 76 12.24 0.63 -6.14
CA VAL A 76 11.03 -0.12 -6.53
C VAL A 76 10.88 -1.37 -5.65
N GLU A 77 11.95 -2.16 -5.45
CA GLU A 77 11.95 -3.34 -4.57
C GLU A 77 11.73 -2.98 -3.10
N ALA A 78 12.21 -1.82 -2.64
CA ALA A 78 11.93 -1.34 -1.30
C ALA A 78 10.44 -1.00 -1.11
N TRP A 79 9.80 -0.38 -2.11
CA TRP A 79 8.37 -0.08 -2.07
C TRP A 79 7.52 -1.34 -2.19
N ASP A 80 7.90 -2.28 -3.05
CA ASP A 80 7.21 -3.56 -3.20
C ASP A 80 7.14 -4.32 -1.87
N ARG A 81 8.29 -4.44 -1.19
CA ARG A 81 8.36 -5.04 0.16
C ARG A 81 7.54 -4.29 1.21
N LYS A 82 7.53 -2.95 1.18
CA LYS A 82 6.74 -2.14 2.11
C LYS A 82 5.24 -2.38 1.92
N LEU A 83 4.76 -2.40 0.68
CA LEU A 83 3.35 -2.61 0.39
C LEU A 83 2.93 -4.06 0.68
N ALA A 84 3.78 -5.05 0.39
CA ALA A 84 3.55 -6.44 0.80
C ALA A 84 3.40 -6.57 2.33
N LEU A 85 4.34 -6.01 3.09
CA LEU A 85 4.28 -6.01 4.56
C LEU A 85 3.02 -5.29 5.09
N LEU A 86 2.63 -4.17 4.46
CA LEU A 86 1.41 -3.46 4.84
C LEU A 86 0.16 -4.33 4.62
N SER A 87 0.08 -5.07 3.51
CA SER A 87 -1.02 -5.99 3.22
C SER A 87 -1.15 -7.02 4.35
N GLU A 88 -0.06 -7.73 4.65
CA GLU A 88 -0.03 -8.75 5.70
C GLU A 88 -0.41 -8.17 7.06
N THR A 89 0.08 -6.97 7.38
CA THR A 89 -0.23 -6.28 8.63
C THR A 89 -1.70 -5.91 8.73
N LEU A 90 -2.31 -5.42 7.65
CA LEU A 90 -3.73 -5.08 7.63
C LEU A 90 -4.62 -6.32 7.74
N ASP A 91 -4.27 -7.41 7.07
CA ASP A 91 -5.00 -8.67 7.17
C ASP A 91 -5.04 -9.18 8.61
N GLU A 92 -3.89 -9.19 9.29
CA GLU A 92 -3.84 -9.63 10.68
C GLU A 92 -4.50 -8.66 11.65
N TRP A 93 -4.36 -7.35 11.42
CA TRP A 93 -5.11 -6.37 12.20
C TRP A 93 -6.62 -6.64 12.12
N LEU A 94 -7.14 -6.88 10.92
CA LEU A 94 -8.57 -7.14 10.73
C LEU A 94 -8.98 -8.49 11.32
N ALA A 95 -8.14 -9.51 11.27
CA ALA A 95 -8.39 -10.79 11.92
C ALA A 95 -8.54 -10.60 13.45
N VAL A 96 -7.58 -9.91 14.08
CA VAL A 96 -7.61 -9.62 15.52
C VAL A 96 -8.79 -8.72 15.88
N GLN A 97 -9.06 -7.68 15.09
CA GLN A 97 -10.19 -6.77 15.31
C GLN A 97 -11.53 -7.52 15.27
N ARG A 98 -11.74 -8.40 14.28
CA ARG A 98 -12.95 -9.23 14.18
C ARG A 98 -13.08 -10.20 15.36
N ALA A 99 -11.99 -10.86 15.74
CA ALA A 99 -11.98 -11.78 16.89
C ALA A 99 -12.31 -11.05 18.20
N TRP A 100 -11.71 -9.88 18.42
CA TRP A 100 -11.98 -9.04 19.58
C TRP A 100 -13.44 -8.55 19.62
N MET A 101 -13.98 -8.06 18.50
CA MET A 101 -15.39 -7.62 18.42
C MET A 101 -16.37 -8.76 18.70
N TYR A 102 -16.04 -9.98 18.28
CA TYR A 102 -16.84 -11.16 18.59
C TYR A 102 -16.80 -11.47 20.08
N LEU A 103 -15.60 -11.50 20.69
CA LEU A 103 -15.44 -11.79 22.11
C LEU A 103 -16.14 -10.75 23.00
N GLU A 104 -16.03 -9.46 22.69
CA GLU A 104 -16.73 -8.39 23.44
C GLU A 104 -18.25 -8.54 23.36
N SER A 105 -18.78 -9.05 22.24
CA SER A 105 -20.25 -9.18 22.10
C SER A 105 -20.86 -10.29 22.96
N ILE A 106 -20.04 -11.23 23.45
CA ILE A 106 -20.51 -12.41 24.20
C ILE A 106 -20.08 -12.42 25.67
N PHE A 107 -19.10 -11.62 26.06
CA PHE A 107 -18.58 -11.50 27.43
C PHE A 107 -18.86 -10.12 28.01
#